data_AF-A0A2E1UIH6-F1
#
_entry.id   AF-A0A2E1UIH6-F1
#
_cell.length_a   1.000
_cell.length_b   1.000
_cell.length_c   1.000
_cell.angle_alpha   90.00
_cell.angle_beta   90.00
_cell.angle_gamma   90.00
#
_symmetry.space_group_name_H-M   'P 1'
#
loop_
_entity.id
_entity.type
_entity.pdbx_description
1 polymer ?
#
loop_
_entity_poly.entity_id
_entity_poly.type
_entity_poly.pdbx_seq_one_letter_code
_entity_poly.pdbx_strand_id
1 'polypeptide(L)'
;MDMILKRISMKIPEFCMSHWLFRIPLSIIFIQQGLSKFPVTAEDAEAYELPYLVWWFVSYGELGAGIGLLVGGLFAAKLASIQKLVPELGDMITRFSGITICSITTGVIWIGQPESFVDVVLYDNLHVFLWVGGLFFALRGNRT
;
A
#
# COMPACT_ATOMS: atom_id res chain seq x y z
N MET A 1 -32.70 -22.00 -12.84
CA MET A 1 -32.10 -20.75 -12.34
C MET A 1 -30.58 -20.77 -12.45
N ASP A 2 -29.94 -21.88 -12.07
CA ASP A 2 -28.47 -22.02 -12.03
C ASP A 2 -27.76 -21.88 -13.39
N MET A 3 -28.37 -22.37 -14.48
CA MET A 3 -27.79 -22.25 -15.84
C MET A 3 -27.77 -20.81 -16.36
N ILE A 4 -28.71 -19.96 -15.93
CA ILE A 4 -28.77 -18.55 -16.34
C ILE A 4 -27.70 -17.77 -15.58
N LEU A 5 -27.58 -17.98 -14.27
CA LEU A 5 -26.55 -17.37 -13.42
C LEU A 5 -25.13 -17.71 -13.90
N LYS A 6 -24.89 -18.98 -14.24
CA LYS A 6 -23.57 -19.43 -14.76
C LYS A 6 -23.23 -18.81 -16.12
N ARG A 7 -24.23 -18.65 -16.99
CA ARG A 7 -24.06 -18.01 -18.32
C ARG A 7 -23.80 -16.51 -18.22
N ILE A 8 -24.38 -15.83 -17.23
CA ILE A 8 -24.11 -14.41 -16.94
C ILE A 8 -22.68 -14.26 -16.40
N SER A 9 -22.29 -15.10 -15.42
CA SER A 9 -20.93 -15.06 -14.84
C SER A 9 -19.83 -15.25 -15.89
N MET A 10 -19.99 -16.20 -16.83
CA MET A 10 -19.00 -16.43 -17.90
C MET A 10 -18.90 -15.29 -18.93
N LYS A 11 -19.84 -14.35 -18.95
CA LYS A 11 -19.80 -13.19 -19.86
C LYS A 11 -19.13 -11.96 -19.23
N ILE A 12 -18.84 -11.99 -17.93
CA ILE A 12 -18.16 -10.88 -17.27
C ILE A 12 -16.67 -10.97 -17.63
N PRO A 13 -16.09 -9.93 -18.26
CA PRO A 13 -14.68 -9.94 -18.61
C PRO A 13 -13.81 -9.91 -17.35
N GLU A 14 -12.79 -10.77 -17.30
CA GLU A 14 -11.78 -10.72 -16.27
C GLU A 14 -10.70 -9.68 -16.63
N PHE A 15 -10.53 -8.67 -15.78
CA PHE A 15 -9.49 -7.65 -15.97
C PHE A 15 -8.19 -8.11 -15.32
N CYS A 16 -7.31 -8.77 -16.08
CA CYS A 16 -6.00 -9.25 -15.59
C CYS A 16 -5.10 -8.13 -15.01
N MET A 17 -5.31 -6.87 -15.40
CA MET A 17 -4.55 -5.71 -14.91
C MET A 17 -5.29 -4.86 -13.86
N SER A 18 -6.41 -5.35 -13.33
CA SER A 18 -7.21 -4.64 -12.32
C SER A 18 -6.42 -4.21 -11.08
N HIS A 19 -5.34 -4.93 -10.74
CA HIS A 19 -4.47 -4.58 -9.62
C HIS A 19 -3.82 -3.19 -9.76
N TRP A 20 -3.65 -2.68 -10.99
CA TRP A 20 -3.14 -1.32 -11.22
C TRP A 20 -4.11 -0.22 -10.82
N LEU A 21 -5.43 -0.47 -10.94
CA LEU A 21 -6.46 0.49 -10.54
C LEU A 21 -6.36 0.85 -9.06
N PHE A 22 -5.88 -0.09 -8.26
CA PHE A 22 -5.72 0.10 -6.83
C PHE A 22 -4.28 0.42 -6.42
N ARG A 23 -3.29 -0.14 -7.13
CA ARG A 23 -1.86 0.12 -6.90
C ARG A 23 -1.52 1.60 -7.08
N ILE A 24 -1.97 2.22 -8.18
CA ILE A 24 -1.58 3.60 -8.52
C ILE A 24 -2.09 4.60 -7.47
N PRO A 25 -3.39 4.62 -7.10
CA PRO A 25 -3.87 5.55 -6.09
C PRO A 25 -3.18 5.34 -4.73
N LEU A 26 -3.02 4.08 -4.29
CA LEU A 26 -2.35 3.78 -3.03
C LEU A 26 -0.90 4.28 -3.01
N SER A 27 -0.15 4.02 -4.10
CA SER A 27 1.21 4.51 -4.26
C SER A 27 1.29 6.04 -4.25
N ILE A 28 0.39 6.73 -4.95
CA ILE A 28 0.37 8.20 -5.01
C ILE A 28 0.15 8.79 -3.61
N ILE A 29 -0.79 8.26 -2.84
CA ILE A 29 -1.07 8.73 -1.48
C ILE A 29 0.20 8.62 -0.63
N PHE A 30 0.85 7.46 -0.62
CA PHE A 30 2.06 7.24 0.18
C PHE A 30 3.26 8.07 -0.28
N ILE A 31 3.41 8.28 -1.59
CA ILE A 31 4.44 9.18 -2.12
C ILE A 31 4.18 10.62 -1.67
N GLN A 32 2.94 11.10 -1.76
CA GLN A 32 2.58 12.45 -1.34
C GLN A 32 2.76 12.65 0.17
N GLN A 33 2.34 11.67 0.99
CA GLN A 33 2.51 11.70 2.45
C GLN A 33 3.97 11.66 2.89
N GLY A 34 4.80 10.90 2.17
CA GLY A 34 6.23 10.88 2.38
C GLY A 34 6.86 12.22 1.99
N LEU A 35 6.57 12.73 0.79
CA LEU A 35 7.11 14.00 0.28
C LEU A 35 6.69 15.22 1.13
N SER A 36 5.50 15.23 1.71
CA SER A 36 5.04 16.33 2.56
C SER A 36 5.83 16.44 3.86
N LYS A 37 6.59 15.41 4.25
CA LYS A 37 7.44 15.41 5.45
C LYS A 37 8.88 15.87 5.16
N PHE A 38 9.20 16.28 3.93
CA PHE A 38 10.53 16.78 3.58
C PHE A 38 10.59 18.32 3.64
N PRO A 39 11.64 18.91 4.24
CA PRO A 39 12.76 18.24 4.92
C PRO A 39 12.33 17.60 6.26
N VAL A 40 12.85 16.42 6.56
CA VAL A 40 12.52 15.70 7.81
C VAL A 40 13.19 16.42 8.98
N THR A 41 12.42 17.11 9.82
CA THR A 41 12.91 17.86 10.97
C THR A 41 12.65 17.16 12.31
N ALA A 42 13.40 17.53 13.35
CA ALA A 42 13.14 17.08 14.72
C ALA A 42 11.92 17.76 15.34
N GLU A 43 11.64 19.01 14.94
CA GLU A 43 10.48 19.79 15.41
C GLU A 43 9.16 19.12 15.02
N ASP A 44 9.05 18.64 13.77
CA ASP A 44 7.86 17.89 13.33
C ASP A 44 7.72 16.57 14.10
N ALA A 45 8.82 15.88 14.39
CA ALA A 45 8.79 14.64 15.17
C ALA A 45 8.25 14.88 16.59
N GLU A 46 8.69 15.98 17.24
CA GLU A 46 8.21 16.38 18.56
C GLU A 46 6.71 16.75 18.56
N ALA A 47 6.22 17.37 17.48
CA ALA A 47 4.80 17.70 17.33
C ALA A 47 3.87 16.46 17.32
N TYR A 48 4.40 15.31 16.88
CA TYR A 48 3.71 14.02 16.94
C TYR A 48 4.11 13.17 18.16
N GLU A 49 4.87 13.73 19.11
CA GLU A 49 5.39 13.04 20.29
C GLU A 49 6.24 11.80 19.95
N LEU A 50 6.93 11.81 18.80
CA LEU A 50 7.73 10.70 18.30
C LEU A 50 9.23 10.99 18.40
N PRO A 51 10.07 9.96 18.66
CA PRO A 51 11.51 10.10 18.48
C PRO A 51 11.84 10.42 17.02
N TYR A 52 12.80 11.32 16.79
CA TYR A 52 13.26 11.69 15.45
C TYR A 52 13.62 10.48 14.57
N LEU A 53 14.23 9.45 15.16
CA LEU A 53 14.55 8.21 14.45
C LEU A 53 13.30 7.52 13.87
N VAL A 54 12.22 7.46 14.65
CA VAL A 54 10.95 6.87 14.22
C VAL A 54 10.33 7.72 13.11
N TRP A 55 10.30 9.04 13.28
CA TRP A 55 9.80 9.97 12.27
C TRP A 55 10.56 9.87 10.94
N TRP A 56 11.88 9.70 11.00
CA TRP A 56 12.72 9.46 9.84
C TRP A 56 12.33 8.15 9.14
N PHE A 57 12.21 7.03 9.87
CA PHE A 57 11.79 5.76 9.28
C PHE A 57 10.39 5.82 8.68
N VAL A 58 9.45 6.54 9.30
CA VAL A 58 8.10 6.73 8.76
C VAL A 58 8.15 7.54 7.47
N SER A 59 8.84 8.68 7.45
CA SER A 59 8.90 9.57 6.28
C SER A 59 9.52 8.89 5.05
N TYR A 60 10.64 8.21 5.23
CA TYR A 60 11.29 7.46 4.15
C TYR A 60 10.56 6.15 3.84
N GLY A 61 9.94 5.52 4.83
CA GLY A 61 9.15 4.30 4.68
C GLY A 61 7.90 4.54 3.85
N GLU A 62 7.21 5.65 4.06
CA GLU A 62 6.03 6.03 3.26
C GLU A 62 6.42 6.29 1.80
N LEU A 63 7.42 7.13 1.58
CA LEU A 63 7.92 7.44 0.24
C LEU A 63 8.43 6.17 -0.47
N GLY A 64 9.24 5.38 0.23
CA GLY A 64 9.82 4.15 -0.27
C GLY A 64 8.79 3.06 -0.56
N ALA A 65 7.77 2.91 0.27
CA ALA A 65 6.69 1.96 0.04
C ALA A 65 5.81 2.35 -1.14
N GLY A 66 5.48 3.65 -1.28
CA GLY A 66 4.71 4.15 -2.42
C GLY A 66 5.45 3.94 -3.75
N ILE A 67 6.73 4.28 -3.82
CA ILE A 67 7.59 4.03 -4.99
C ILE A 67 7.78 2.52 -5.21
N GLY A 68 8.04 1.76 -4.15
CA GLY A 68 8.26 0.32 -4.21
C GLY A 68 7.06 -0.45 -4.77
N LEU A 69 5.83 -0.04 -4.43
CA LEU A 69 4.62 -0.61 -5.03
C LEU A 69 4.56 -0.41 -6.55
N LEU A 70 4.91 0.79 -7.06
CA LEU A 70 4.94 1.06 -8.50
C LEU A 70 6.05 0.27 -9.18
N VAL A 71 7.25 0.32 -8.63
CA VAL A 71 8.45 -0.35 -9.18
C VAL A 71 8.26 -1.86 -9.19
N GLY A 72 7.80 -2.46 -8.08
CA GLY A 72 7.50 -3.88 -8.00
C GLY A 72 6.42 -4.30 -9.00
N GLY A 73 5.43 -3.44 -9.22
CA GLY A 73 4.43 -3.66 -10.25
C GLY A 73 4.95 -3.59 -11.68
N LEU A 74 5.85 -2.65 -11.98
CA LEU A 74 6.48 -2.51 -13.29
C LEU A 74 7.39 -3.71 -13.61
N PHE A 75 8.08 -4.27 -12.61
CA PHE A 75 8.87 -5.50 -12.78
C PHE A 75 8.00 -6.73 -13.07
N ALA A 76 6.78 -6.77 -12.54
CA ALA A 76 5.84 -7.86 -12.78
C ALA A 76 5.07 -7.73 -14.10
N ALA A 77 4.79 -6.49 -14.54
CA ALA A 77 4.23 -6.26 -15.85
C ALA A 77 5.29 -6.61 -16.91
N LYS A 78 4.94 -7.47 -17.87
CA LYS A 78 5.75 -7.75 -19.09
C LYS A 78 6.04 -6.50 -19.97
N LEU A 79 5.76 -5.31 -19.44
CA LEU A 79 5.90 -4.02 -20.09
C LEU A 79 7.35 -3.53 -20.12
N ALA A 80 8.19 -3.97 -19.17
CA ALA A 80 9.60 -3.64 -19.17
C ALA A 80 10.40 -4.73 -19.90
N SER A 81 11.15 -4.37 -20.95
CA SER A 81 12.23 -5.21 -21.55
C SER A 81 13.32 -5.63 -20.55
N ILE A 82 13.17 -5.25 -19.28
CA ILE A 82 13.95 -5.64 -18.10
C ILE A 82 13.50 -7.03 -17.61
N GLN A 83 13.24 -7.95 -18.54
CA GLN A 83 12.78 -9.32 -18.27
C GLN A 83 13.87 -10.20 -17.60
N LYS A 84 15.08 -9.63 -17.42
CA LYS A 84 16.22 -10.29 -16.76
C LYS A 84 16.32 -10.01 -15.26
N LEU A 85 15.62 -9.00 -14.72
CA LEU A 85 15.46 -8.91 -13.27
C LEU A 85 14.38 -9.91 -12.83
N VAL A 86 14.74 -10.73 -11.86
CA VAL A 86 13.97 -11.89 -11.44
C VAL A 86 12.55 -11.46 -11.04
N PRO A 87 11.47 -12.04 -11.60
CA PRO A 87 10.09 -11.71 -11.23
C PRO A 87 9.80 -11.87 -9.73
N GLU A 88 10.60 -12.72 -9.06
CA GLU A 88 10.63 -12.89 -7.61
C GLU A 88 11.03 -11.62 -6.86
N LEU A 89 11.99 -10.84 -7.37
CA LEU A 89 12.39 -9.56 -6.76
C LEU A 89 11.26 -8.53 -6.81
N GLY A 90 10.56 -8.45 -7.95
CA GLY A 90 9.38 -7.59 -8.06
C GLY A 90 8.30 -7.97 -7.05
N ASP A 91 8.00 -9.26 -6.93
CA ASP A 91 7.05 -9.80 -5.93
C ASP A 91 7.48 -9.48 -4.50
N MET A 92 8.75 -9.71 -4.15
CA MET A 92 9.30 -9.39 -2.83
C MET A 92 9.19 -7.89 -2.52
N ILE A 93 9.51 -7.01 -3.47
CA ILE A 93 9.39 -5.56 -3.30
C ILE A 93 7.93 -5.18 -3.06
N THR A 94 6.99 -5.68 -3.87
CA THR A 94 5.56 -5.40 -3.70
C THR A 94 5.05 -5.87 -2.34
N ARG A 95 5.45 -7.07 -1.90
CA ARG A 95 5.06 -7.60 -0.58
C ARG A 95 5.64 -6.77 0.55
N PHE A 96 6.92 -6.43 0.46
CA PHE A 96 7.61 -5.62 1.44
C PHE A 96 6.97 -4.23 1.55
N SER A 97 6.69 -3.57 0.42
CA SER A 97 5.98 -2.29 0.41
C SER A 97 4.59 -2.40 1.05
N GLY A 98 3.85 -3.48 0.78
CA GLY A 98 2.56 -3.73 1.42
C GLY A 98 2.66 -3.89 2.95
N ILE A 99 3.66 -4.61 3.44
CA ILE A 99 3.94 -4.77 4.87
C ILE A 99 4.29 -3.42 5.50
N THR A 100 5.18 -2.66 4.86
CA THR A 100 5.58 -1.32 5.34
C THR A 100 4.38 -0.38 5.44
N ILE A 101 3.49 -0.38 4.45
CA ILE A 101 2.22 0.37 4.50
C ILE A 101 1.39 -0.05 5.72
N CYS A 102 1.18 -1.35 5.94
CA CYS A 102 0.41 -1.82 7.09
C CYS A 102 1.03 -1.36 8.42
N SER A 103 2.35 -1.47 8.55
CA SER A 103 3.07 -1.08 9.77
C SER A 103 2.93 0.43 10.05
N ILE A 104 3.13 1.26 9.02
CA ILE A 104 3.04 2.72 9.14
C ILE A 104 1.60 3.14 9.45
N THR A 105 0.63 2.64 8.70
CA THR A 105 -0.79 2.98 8.93
C THR A 105 -1.27 2.52 10.31
N THR A 106 -0.79 1.38 10.82
CA THR A 106 -1.06 0.97 12.20
C THR A 106 -0.49 1.98 13.20
N GLY A 107 0.73 2.48 12.95
CA GLY A 107 1.34 3.54 13.77
C GLY A 107 0.52 4.83 13.76
N VAL A 108 0.04 5.26 12.58
CA VAL A 108 -0.81 6.46 12.45
C VAL A 108 -2.13 6.31 13.21
N ILE A 109 -2.79 5.14 13.09
CA ILE A 109 -3.99 4.84 13.87
C ILE A 109 -3.69 4.90 15.38
N TRP A 110 -2.54 4.38 15.80
CA TRP A 110 -2.16 4.36 17.22
C TRP A 110 -1.91 5.77 17.78
N ILE A 111 -1.29 6.65 17.01
CA ILE A 111 -1.08 8.07 17.39
C ILE A 111 -2.42 8.78 17.60
N GLY A 112 -3.47 8.39 16.85
CA GLY A 112 -4.82 8.90 17.02
C GLY A 112 -5.51 8.51 18.34
N GLN A 113 -4.91 7.63 19.16
CA GLN A 113 -5.44 7.14 20.44
C GLN A 113 -6.94 6.76 20.38
N PRO A 114 -7.33 5.80 19.52
CA PRO A 114 -8.72 5.45 19.34
C PRO A 114 -9.33 4.85 20.61
N GLU A 115 -10.60 5.16 20.87
CA GLU A 115 -11.29 4.65 22.07
C GLU A 115 -11.49 3.14 22.04
N SER A 116 -11.66 2.57 20.84
CA SER A 116 -11.83 1.13 20.66
C SER A 116 -11.50 0.68 19.24
N PHE A 117 -11.34 -0.64 19.05
CA PHE A 117 -11.18 -1.21 17.70
C PHE A 117 -12.39 -0.97 16.80
N VAL A 118 -13.60 -1.00 17.36
CA VAL A 118 -14.85 -0.77 16.60
C VAL A 118 -14.87 0.67 16.08
N ASP A 119 -14.39 1.62 16.88
CA ASP A 119 -14.28 3.02 16.50
C ASP A 119 -13.37 3.20 15.27
N VAL A 120 -12.17 2.58 15.28
CA VAL A 120 -11.25 2.59 14.13
C VAL A 120 -11.92 2.06 12.87
N VAL A 121 -12.61 0.91 12.97
CA VAL A 121 -13.22 0.25 11.80
C VAL A 121 -14.37 1.08 11.20
N LEU A 122 -15.14 1.79 12.03
CA LEU A 122 -16.33 2.52 11.59
C LEU A 122 -16.04 3.97 11.19
N TYR A 123 -15.08 4.63 11.84
CA TYR A 123 -14.87 6.07 11.71
C TYR A 123 -13.53 6.41 11.07
N ASP A 124 -12.49 5.60 11.27
CA ASP A 124 -11.19 5.80 10.62
C ASP A 124 -11.10 5.13 9.23
N ASN A 125 -12.10 5.44 8.41
CA ASN A 125 -12.34 4.80 7.13
C ASN A 125 -11.14 4.91 6.17
N LEU A 126 -10.43 6.03 6.19
CA LEU A 126 -9.29 6.25 5.30
C LEU A 126 -8.10 5.38 5.72
N HIS A 127 -7.69 5.39 6.99
CA HIS A 127 -6.55 4.58 7.43
C HIS A 127 -6.87 3.09 7.33
N VAL A 128 -8.10 2.66 7.64
CA VAL A 128 -8.51 1.27 7.43
C VAL A 128 -8.41 0.88 5.95
N PHE A 129 -8.86 1.74 5.03
CA PHE A 129 -8.75 1.49 3.59
C PHE A 129 -7.29 1.38 3.13
N LEU A 130 -6.41 2.27 3.60
CA LEU A 130 -4.98 2.23 3.30
C LEU A 130 -4.31 0.99 3.88
N TRP A 131 -4.68 0.59 5.09
CA TRP A 131 -4.16 -0.60 5.77
C TRP A 131 -4.55 -1.88 5.02
N VAL A 132 -5.83 -2.05 4.70
CA VAL A 132 -6.32 -3.18 3.89
C VAL A 132 -5.66 -3.15 2.51
N GLY A 133 -5.40 -1.96 1.97
CA GLY A 133 -4.73 -1.81 0.69
C GLY A 133 -3.28 -2.28 0.70
N GLY A 134 -2.53 -1.94 1.74
CA GLY A 134 -1.20 -2.49 1.99
C GLY A 134 -1.24 -4.01 2.16
N LEU A 135 -2.20 -4.51 2.95
CA LEU A 135 -2.33 -5.93 3.24
C LEU A 135 -2.62 -6.74 1.97
N PHE A 136 -3.45 -6.19 1.08
CA PHE A 136 -3.73 -6.80 -0.22
C PHE A 136 -2.44 -7.05 -1.01
N PHE A 137 -1.55 -6.06 -1.13
CA PHE A 137 -0.28 -6.25 -1.84
C PHE A 137 0.74 -7.07 -1.04
N ALA A 138 0.72 -7.02 0.29
CA ALA A 138 1.55 -7.85 1.17
C ALA A 138 1.26 -9.36 0.97
N LEU A 139 -0.01 -9.72 0.87
CA LEU A 139 -0.45 -11.11 0.72
C LEU A 139 -0.43 -11.59 -0.73
N ARG A 140 -0.99 -10.79 -1.64
CA ARG A 140 -1.10 -11.16 -3.06
C ARG A 140 0.25 -11.12 -3.77
N GLY A 141 1.08 -10.12 -3.46
CA GLY A 141 2.25 -9.78 -4.26
C GLY A 141 1.87 -9.40 -5.68
N ASN A 142 2.58 -9.96 -6.65
CA ASN A 142 2.43 -9.70 -8.10
C ASN A 142 1.76 -10.84 -8.87
N ARG A 143 1.19 -11.82 -8.17
CA ARG A 143 0.54 -12.99 -8.79
C ARG A 143 -0.76 -12.54 -9.49
N THR A 144 -0.84 -12.84 -10.79
CA THR A 144 -2.03 -12.60 -11.64
C THR A 144 -2.99 -13.77 -11.55
#